data_AF-A0A1B2JEB4-F1
#
_entry.id   AF-A0A1B2JEB4-F1
#
_cell.length_a   1.000
_cell.length_b   1.000
_cell.length_c   1.000
_cell.angle_alpha   90.00
_cell.angle_beta   90.00
_cell.angle_gamma   90.00
#
_symmetry.space_group_name_H-M   'P 1'
#
loop_
_entity.id
_entity.type
_entity.pdbx_description
1 polymer ?
#
loop_
_entity_poly.entity_id
_entity_poly.type
_entity_poly.pdbx_seq_one_letter_code
_entity_poly.pdbx_strand_id
1 'polypeptide(L)'
;MSLSEHLQEFLPKDVRFEVLHIQSQPKVAKNVVCGVSEDSTCIKIQHFMVLYSQKVPVIGLEIYRYVIIHRDHTQLLLFVSKADTTGLISVPSLKVSLVVKNCLKFILRLDLGQCLSKVLPRYPTFESIEKVNTVADSLRYLADITGGRKSFNPKTHYVKIEPKSPIIAQICMFTRPEPQYLFPNSGKNPLKHQLSGVSLLRWWIRIIDELVTELKFHGNTKFKVTIPGAEKSSILKYLPNDKWEVGDIFSSQVSDMAIYKIPLLPDDPKGRFLEHLVVEGRAKSTNIQRFWLELSARQEFRLGITVGVIGVSGELGVPAFEDATYEEMVVFRKKKFLKLKLFVTGEDYSSVEEINSFDDIKNVFGDKVFSSVVGSMEISIKQQGASNRAPPLVNDLTSMIRRRK
;
A
#
# COMPACT_ATOMS: atom_id res chain seq x y z
N MET A 1 -7.02 -19.58 5.56
CA MET A 1 -7.71 -18.82 4.51
C MET A 1 -6.71 -17.93 3.79
N SER A 2 -6.55 -18.20 2.49
CA SER A 2 -5.73 -17.42 1.57
C SER A 2 -6.43 -16.14 1.10
N LEU A 3 -5.69 -15.19 0.53
CA LEU A 3 -6.29 -13.99 -0.06
C LEU A 3 -7.28 -14.32 -1.19
N SER A 4 -7.00 -15.35 -1.99
CA SER A 4 -7.90 -15.82 -3.04
C SER A 4 -9.25 -16.27 -2.50
N GLU A 5 -9.26 -17.09 -1.45
CA GLU A 5 -10.50 -17.54 -0.81
C GLU A 5 -11.28 -16.36 -0.24
N HIS A 6 -10.58 -15.41 0.39
CA HIS A 6 -11.21 -14.18 0.89
C HIS A 6 -11.83 -13.34 -0.23
N LEU A 7 -11.17 -13.25 -1.40
CA LEU A 7 -11.67 -12.45 -2.52
C LEU A 7 -12.81 -13.12 -3.29
N GLN A 8 -13.04 -14.42 -3.12
CA GLN A 8 -14.05 -15.19 -3.88
C GLN A 8 -15.43 -14.52 -3.88
N GLU A 9 -15.91 -14.12 -2.70
CA GLU A 9 -17.23 -13.50 -2.53
C GLU A 9 -17.30 -12.05 -3.03
N PHE A 10 -16.17 -11.47 -3.44
CA PHE A 10 -16.07 -10.09 -3.92
C PHE A 10 -15.72 -9.97 -5.41
N LEU A 11 -15.52 -11.11 -6.07
CA LEU A 11 -15.21 -11.20 -7.49
C LEU A 11 -16.46 -11.62 -8.28
N PRO A 12 -16.63 -11.13 -9.52
CA PRO A 12 -17.79 -11.46 -10.35
C PRO A 12 -18.02 -12.97 -10.47
N LYS A 13 -19.29 -13.37 -10.31
CA LYS A 13 -19.71 -14.78 -10.40
C LYS A 13 -19.22 -15.43 -11.70
N ASP A 14 -18.73 -16.67 -11.58
CA ASP A 14 -18.29 -17.53 -12.68
C ASP A 14 -17.09 -16.99 -13.50
N VAL A 15 -16.43 -15.92 -13.04
CA VAL A 15 -15.21 -15.40 -13.66
C VAL A 15 -13.99 -15.92 -12.91
N ARG A 16 -13.07 -16.54 -13.65
CA ARG A 16 -11.80 -17.03 -13.10
C ARG A 16 -10.75 -15.92 -13.03
N PHE A 17 -10.06 -15.87 -11.90
CA PHE A 17 -8.93 -15.00 -11.63
C PHE A 17 -7.77 -15.81 -11.06
N GLU A 18 -6.58 -15.23 -11.17
CA GLU A 18 -5.37 -15.73 -10.52
C GLU A 18 -4.83 -14.60 -9.62
N VAL A 19 -4.57 -14.92 -8.35
CA VAL A 19 -4.12 -13.96 -7.35
C VAL A 19 -2.64 -14.20 -7.09
N LEU A 20 -1.82 -13.20 -7.38
CA LEU A 20 -0.44 -13.14 -6.92
C LEU A 20 -0.42 -12.38 -5.59
N HIS A 21 -0.09 -13.05 -4.48
CA HIS A 21 0.12 -12.39 -3.19
C HIS A 21 1.46 -12.81 -2.59
N ILE A 22 2.42 -11.88 -2.57
CA ILE A 22 3.72 -12.10 -1.95
C ILE A 22 3.98 -11.11 -0.84
N GLN A 23 4.75 -11.57 0.15
CA GLN A 23 5.15 -10.77 1.29
C GLN A 23 6.68 -10.77 1.43
N SER A 24 7.25 -9.63 1.80
CA SER A 24 8.64 -9.59 2.23
C SER A 24 8.79 -10.27 3.59
N GLN A 25 9.90 -10.97 3.82
CA GLN A 25 10.25 -11.46 5.15
C GLN A 25 10.19 -10.30 6.17
N PRO A 26 9.41 -10.41 7.26
CA PRO A 26 9.37 -9.42 8.31
C PRO A 26 10.78 -9.11 8.81
N LYS A 27 11.10 -7.83 8.93
CA LYS A 27 12.45 -7.38 9.31
C LYS A 27 12.39 -6.21 10.27
N VAL A 28 13.21 -6.25 11.32
CA VAL A 28 13.43 -5.10 12.21
C VAL A 28 14.01 -3.93 11.41
N ALA A 29 13.34 -2.78 11.49
CA ALA A 29 13.64 -1.56 10.75
C ALA A 29 13.90 -0.39 11.72
N LYS A 30 14.27 0.77 11.17
CA LYS A 30 14.20 2.03 11.91
C LYS A 30 12.73 2.37 12.16
N ASN A 31 12.45 3.08 13.26
CA ASN A 31 11.12 3.64 13.51
C ASN A 31 10.71 4.55 12.34
N VAL A 32 9.41 4.51 12.01
CA VAL A 32 8.83 5.34 10.93
C VAL A 32 8.85 6.82 11.27
N VAL A 33 8.78 7.19 12.55
CA VAL A 33 8.90 8.56 13.02
C VAL A 33 10.22 8.72 13.78
N CYS A 34 10.90 9.86 13.62
CA CYS A 34 12.13 10.13 14.35
C CYS A 34 11.85 10.42 15.83
N GLY A 35 12.77 10.06 16.72
CA GLY A 35 12.69 10.38 18.15
C GLY A 35 11.71 9.52 18.97
N VAL A 36 11.14 8.47 18.37
CA VAL A 36 10.41 7.43 19.13
C VAL A 36 11.40 6.71 20.06
N SER A 37 10.99 6.45 21.32
CA SER A 37 11.83 5.87 22.38
C SER A 37 12.67 4.67 21.92
N GLU A 38 13.87 4.54 22.48
CA GLU A 38 14.77 3.40 22.28
C GLU A 38 14.13 2.06 22.65
N ASP A 39 13.08 2.05 23.49
CA ASP A 39 12.38 0.83 23.90
C ASP A 39 11.40 0.26 22.85
N SER A 40 11.20 0.98 21.74
CA SER A 40 10.27 0.55 20.70
C SER A 40 10.96 -0.30 19.65
N THR A 41 10.29 -1.38 19.21
CA THR A 41 10.77 -2.21 18.10
C THR A 41 9.84 -2.08 16.91
N CYS A 42 10.35 -1.56 15.79
CA CYS A 42 9.60 -1.46 14.54
C CYS A 42 9.96 -2.60 13.60
N ILE A 43 8.96 -3.34 13.15
CA ILE A 43 9.05 -4.38 12.14
C ILE A 43 8.40 -3.85 10.86
N LYS A 44 9.14 -3.92 9.76
CA LYS A 44 8.65 -3.57 8.42
C LYS A 44 8.30 -4.83 7.64
N ILE A 45 7.12 -4.84 7.05
CA ILE A 45 6.61 -5.88 6.16
C ILE A 45 6.05 -5.18 4.91
N GLN A 46 6.35 -5.72 3.73
CA GLN A 46 5.81 -5.25 2.46
C GLN A 46 4.94 -6.36 1.86
N HIS A 47 3.74 -6.00 1.42
CA HIS A 47 2.85 -6.85 0.64
C HIS A 47 2.77 -6.30 -0.78
N PHE A 48 2.87 -7.21 -1.76
CA PHE A 48 2.62 -6.91 -3.16
C PHE A 48 1.58 -7.90 -3.67
N MET A 49 0.49 -7.36 -4.20
CA MET A 49 -0.68 -8.13 -4.63
C MET A 49 -1.04 -7.73 -6.06
N VAL A 50 -1.35 -8.71 -6.90
CA VAL A 50 -1.83 -8.48 -8.26
C VAL A 50 -2.93 -9.47 -8.56
N LEU A 51 -4.07 -8.98 -9.03
CA LEU A 51 -5.17 -9.79 -9.53
C LEU A 51 -5.04 -9.90 -11.05
N TYR A 52 -4.97 -11.12 -11.56
CA TYR A 52 -4.92 -11.42 -12.99
C TYR A 52 -6.26 -11.97 -13.46
N SER A 53 -6.60 -11.68 -14.72
CA SER A 53 -7.63 -12.41 -15.46
C SER A 53 -7.11 -12.66 -16.87
N GLN A 54 -7.35 -13.86 -17.41
CA GLN A 54 -6.80 -14.27 -18.71
C GLN A 54 -5.28 -14.02 -18.83
N LYS A 55 -4.54 -14.26 -17.74
CA LYS A 55 -3.09 -14.00 -17.61
C LYS A 55 -2.64 -12.53 -17.71
N VAL A 56 -3.58 -11.57 -17.76
CA VAL A 56 -3.28 -10.13 -17.79
C VAL A 56 -3.54 -9.52 -16.41
N PRO A 57 -2.62 -8.72 -15.85
CA PRO A 57 -2.87 -7.97 -14.62
C PRO A 57 -4.06 -7.02 -14.78
N VAL A 58 -5.01 -7.06 -13.85
CA VAL A 58 -6.17 -6.18 -13.81
C VAL A 58 -5.95 -5.04 -12.82
N ILE A 59 -5.51 -5.39 -11.61
CA ILE A 59 -5.24 -4.45 -10.52
C ILE A 59 -4.05 -4.91 -9.70
N GLY A 60 -3.19 -3.98 -9.32
CA GLY A 60 -2.04 -4.18 -8.45
C GLY A 60 -2.11 -3.31 -7.20
N LEU A 61 -1.60 -3.81 -6.08
CA LEU A 61 -1.45 -3.08 -4.84
C LEU A 61 -0.05 -3.28 -4.25
N GLU A 62 0.53 -2.19 -3.77
CA GLU A 62 1.73 -2.18 -2.95
C GLU A 62 1.42 -1.55 -1.60
N ILE A 63 1.60 -2.34 -0.53
CA ILE A 63 1.23 -1.95 0.82
C ILE A 63 2.38 -2.26 1.77
N TYR A 64 2.65 -1.35 2.69
CA TYR A 64 3.58 -1.58 3.78
C TYR A 64 2.83 -1.69 5.09
N ARG A 65 3.14 -2.73 5.85
CA ARG A 65 2.65 -2.96 7.20
C ARG A 65 3.83 -2.75 8.14
N TYR A 66 3.68 -1.81 9.06
CA TYR A 66 4.64 -1.54 10.11
C TYR A 66 4.02 -1.97 11.44
N VAL A 67 4.68 -2.89 12.13
CA VAL A 67 4.28 -3.31 13.48
C VAL A 67 5.28 -2.72 14.45
N ILE A 68 4.81 -1.83 15.32
CA ILE A 68 5.66 -1.11 16.26
C ILE A 68 5.24 -1.56 17.66
N ILE A 69 6.14 -2.29 18.33
CA ILE A 69 5.92 -2.78 19.68
C ILE A 69 6.38 -1.70 20.65
N HIS A 70 5.45 -1.13 21.40
CA HIS A 70 5.71 -0.19 22.49
C HIS A 70 5.78 -0.94 23.83
N ARG A 71 5.91 -0.22 24.94
CA ARG A 71 5.95 -0.84 26.27
C ARG A 71 4.60 -1.46 26.67
N ASP A 72 3.51 -0.82 26.32
CA ASP A 72 2.14 -1.08 26.79
C ASP A 72 1.16 -1.49 25.68
N HIS A 73 1.46 -1.24 24.41
CA HIS A 73 0.57 -1.55 23.29
C HIS A 73 1.34 -1.91 22.01
N THR A 74 0.61 -2.38 21.01
CA THR A 74 1.13 -2.53 19.63
C THR A 74 0.51 -1.47 18.74
N GLN A 75 1.32 -0.76 17.99
CA GLN A 75 0.85 0.09 16.90
C GLN A 75 1.01 -0.64 15.57
N LEU A 76 -0.09 -0.78 14.83
CA LEU A 76 -0.14 -1.36 13.50
C LEU A 76 -0.38 -0.26 12.48
N LEU A 77 0.66 0.17 11.78
CA LEU A 77 0.55 1.18 10.72
C LEU A 77 0.51 0.51 9.33
N LEU A 78 -0.62 0.63 8.66
CA LEU A 78 -0.82 0.25 7.28
C LEU A 78 -0.62 1.47 6.37
N PHE A 79 0.44 1.46 5.58
CA PHE A 79 0.68 2.47 4.54
C PHE A 79 0.32 1.89 3.18
N VAL A 80 -0.72 2.44 2.56
CA VAL A 80 -1.08 2.11 1.18
C VAL A 80 -0.22 2.95 0.27
N SER A 81 0.81 2.34 -0.33
CA SER A 81 1.81 3.04 -1.13
C SER A 81 1.30 3.29 -2.54
N LYS A 82 0.81 2.24 -3.21
CA LYS A 82 0.36 2.32 -4.61
C LYS A 82 -0.83 1.38 -4.81
N ALA A 83 -1.80 1.83 -5.59
CA ALA A 83 -2.80 0.97 -6.22
C ALA A 83 -2.95 1.44 -7.67
N ASP A 84 -2.97 0.50 -8.60
CA ASP A 84 -2.97 0.80 -10.03
C ASP A 84 -3.76 -0.25 -10.80
N THR A 85 -4.21 0.11 -12.00
CA THR A 85 -4.88 -0.79 -12.94
C THR A 85 -4.22 -0.68 -14.31
N THR A 86 -4.32 -1.73 -15.14
CA THR A 86 -3.79 -1.69 -16.52
C THR A 86 -4.84 -1.16 -17.51
N GLY A 87 -6.11 -1.49 -17.29
CA GLY A 87 -7.20 -1.24 -18.24
C GLY A 87 -7.10 -2.06 -19.53
N LEU A 88 -6.19 -3.03 -19.62
CA LEU A 88 -5.88 -3.75 -20.87
C LEU A 88 -6.92 -4.82 -21.21
N ILE A 89 -7.63 -5.31 -20.20
CA ILE A 89 -8.75 -6.23 -20.38
C ILE A 89 -9.99 -5.69 -19.67
N SER A 90 -11.13 -5.86 -20.33
CA SER A 90 -12.42 -5.60 -19.70
C SER A 90 -12.83 -6.83 -18.92
N VAL A 91 -13.00 -6.68 -17.62
CA VAL A 91 -13.65 -7.68 -16.78
C VAL A 91 -15.01 -7.11 -16.39
N PRO A 92 -16.09 -7.51 -17.10
CA PRO A 92 -17.42 -7.01 -16.81
C PRO A 92 -17.71 -7.13 -15.33
N SER A 93 -18.42 -6.14 -14.80
CA SER A 93 -18.99 -6.24 -13.44
C SER A 93 -17.95 -6.23 -12.28
N LEU A 94 -16.65 -6.20 -12.56
CA LEU A 94 -15.61 -6.12 -11.53
C LEU A 94 -15.62 -4.75 -10.84
N LYS A 95 -15.80 -4.76 -9.51
CA LYS A 95 -15.72 -3.55 -8.68
C LYS A 95 -14.32 -3.42 -8.07
N VAL A 96 -13.44 -2.69 -8.75
CA VAL A 96 -12.05 -2.40 -8.29
C VAL A 96 -12.02 -1.91 -6.84
N SER A 97 -12.92 -1.02 -6.44
CA SER A 97 -12.98 -0.52 -5.05
C SER A 97 -13.23 -1.63 -4.02
N LEU A 98 -14.03 -2.63 -4.38
CA LEU A 98 -14.37 -3.73 -3.50
C LEU A 98 -13.21 -4.70 -3.35
N VAL A 99 -12.49 -4.98 -4.45
CA VAL A 99 -11.24 -5.77 -4.41
C VAL A 99 -10.21 -5.08 -3.52
N VAL A 100 -9.96 -3.78 -3.72
CA VAL A 100 -9.00 -3.02 -2.90
C VAL A 100 -9.39 -3.03 -1.42
N LYS A 101 -10.66 -2.71 -1.10
CA LYS A 101 -11.15 -2.71 0.29
C LYS A 101 -10.89 -4.05 0.98
N ASN A 102 -11.20 -5.16 0.31
CA ASN A 102 -11.05 -6.48 0.90
C ASN A 102 -9.60 -6.97 0.93
N CYS A 103 -8.72 -6.51 0.04
CA CYS A 103 -7.28 -6.70 0.20
C CYS A 103 -6.74 -5.99 1.46
N LEU A 104 -7.20 -4.76 1.72
CA LEU A 104 -6.83 -4.02 2.95
C LEU A 104 -7.38 -4.71 4.20
N LYS A 105 -8.65 -5.15 4.15
CA LYS A 105 -9.32 -5.90 5.22
C LYS A 105 -8.57 -7.17 5.57
N PHE A 106 -8.19 -7.96 4.56
CA PHE A 106 -7.39 -9.16 4.72
C PHE A 106 -6.07 -8.87 5.45
N ILE A 107 -5.29 -7.89 4.98
CA ILE A 107 -3.99 -7.55 5.59
C ILE A 107 -4.13 -7.07 7.03
N LEU A 108 -5.16 -6.28 7.35
CA LEU A 108 -5.41 -5.81 8.70
C LEU A 108 -5.78 -6.94 9.67
N ARG A 109 -6.42 -8.00 9.17
CA ARG A 109 -6.83 -9.18 9.96
C ARG A 109 -5.76 -10.26 10.07
N LEU A 110 -4.64 -10.15 9.36
CA LEU A 110 -3.54 -11.12 9.46
C LEU A 110 -3.01 -11.21 10.90
N ASP A 111 -2.93 -12.43 11.42
CA ASP A 111 -2.47 -12.72 12.77
C ASP A 111 -1.04 -12.18 13.00
N LEU A 112 -0.91 -11.30 14.00
CA LEU A 112 0.37 -10.68 14.32
C LEU A 112 1.35 -11.67 14.95
N GLY A 113 0.88 -12.63 15.75
CA GLY A 113 1.75 -13.62 16.40
C GLY A 113 2.48 -14.51 15.39
N GLN A 114 1.76 -15.01 14.40
CA GLN A 114 2.29 -15.79 13.29
C GLN A 114 3.19 -14.93 12.40
N CYS A 115 2.78 -13.71 12.04
CA CYS A 115 3.61 -12.78 11.26
C CYS A 115 4.95 -12.48 11.95
N LEU A 116 4.94 -12.34 13.27
CA LEU A 116 6.11 -11.99 14.08
C LEU A 116 6.85 -13.20 14.65
N SER A 117 6.49 -14.42 14.26
CA SER A 117 7.17 -15.65 14.68
C SER A 117 8.59 -15.79 14.13
N LYS A 118 8.84 -15.25 12.93
CA LYS A 118 10.11 -15.34 12.20
C LYS A 118 10.52 -13.97 11.67
N VAL A 119 11.02 -13.09 12.54
CA VAL A 119 11.47 -11.75 12.16
C VAL A 119 12.98 -11.75 11.92
N LEU A 120 13.43 -11.16 10.80
CA LEU A 120 14.84 -10.92 10.56
C LEU A 120 15.34 -9.76 11.45
N PRO A 121 16.44 -9.95 12.20
CA PRO A 121 17.07 -8.85 12.92
C PRO A 121 17.60 -7.80 11.94
N ARG A 122 17.76 -6.57 12.43
CA ARG A 122 18.26 -5.45 11.63
C ARG A 122 19.70 -5.70 11.18
N TYR A 123 20.52 -6.19 12.11
CA TYR A 123 21.90 -6.61 11.91
C TYR A 123 21.99 -8.09 12.31
N PRO A 124 21.98 -9.02 11.34
CA PRO A 124 22.12 -10.45 11.65
C PRO A 124 23.47 -10.71 12.28
N THR A 125 23.47 -11.26 13.49
CA THR A 125 24.64 -11.91 14.06
C THR A 125 24.76 -13.30 13.43
N PHE A 126 25.90 -13.58 12.81
CA PHE A 126 26.24 -14.92 12.36
C PHE A 126 27.23 -15.47 13.37
N GLU A 127 26.84 -16.48 14.14
CA GLU A 127 27.69 -17.05 15.20
C GLU A 127 28.93 -17.78 14.65
N SER A 128 29.03 -18.01 13.34
CA SER A 128 30.04 -18.92 12.77
C SER A 128 30.63 -18.53 11.42
N ILE A 129 30.30 -17.36 10.88
CA ILE A 129 30.89 -16.89 9.63
C ILE A 129 31.92 -15.83 10.01
N GLU A 130 33.20 -16.23 10.12
CA GLU A 130 34.33 -15.30 9.97
C GLU A 130 33.95 -14.34 8.84
N LYS A 131 33.85 -13.04 9.11
CA LYS A 131 33.36 -12.06 8.14
C LYS A 131 34.08 -12.25 6.81
N VAL A 132 33.39 -12.92 5.89
CA VAL A 132 33.87 -13.14 4.54
C VAL A 132 33.64 -11.83 3.80
N ASN A 133 34.63 -10.94 3.83
CA ASN A 133 34.49 -9.59 3.30
C ASN A 133 34.79 -9.53 1.80
N THR A 134 35.48 -10.55 1.27
CA THR A 134 35.89 -10.59 -0.14
C THR A 134 35.44 -11.87 -0.84
N VAL A 135 35.40 -11.81 -2.18
CA VAL A 135 35.17 -12.99 -3.02
C VAL A 135 36.26 -14.05 -2.77
N ALA A 136 37.51 -13.62 -2.60
CA ALA A 136 38.63 -14.52 -2.32
C ALA A 136 38.44 -15.27 -0.99
N ASP A 137 38.02 -14.57 0.07
CA ASP A 137 37.71 -15.20 1.36
C ASP A 137 36.54 -16.18 1.23
N SER A 138 35.55 -15.85 0.38
CA SER A 138 34.39 -16.72 0.13
C SER A 138 34.83 -18.03 -0.52
N LEU A 139 35.71 -17.93 -1.52
CA LEU A 139 36.25 -19.09 -2.23
C LEU A 139 37.15 -19.94 -1.32
N ARG A 140 37.99 -19.31 -0.49
CA ARG A 140 38.81 -20.03 0.51
C ARG A 140 37.94 -20.76 1.52
N TYR A 141 36.93 -20.09 2.06
CA TYR A 141 35.99 -20.69 2.99
C TYR A 141 35.22 -21.86 2.36
N LEU A 142 34.79 -21.73 1.09
CA LEU A 142 34.18 -22.82 0.33
C LEU A 142 35.16 -23.99 0.11
N ALA A 143 36.41 -23.70 -0.24
CA ALA A 143 37.44 -24.73 -0.40
C ALA A 143 37.71 -25.48 0.92
N ASP A 144 37.72 -24.78 2.05
CA ASP A 144 37.83 -25.40 3.38
C ASP A 144 36.61 -26.26 3.73
N ILE A 145 35.41 -25.86 3.31
CA ILE A 145 34.20 -26.69 3.47
C ILE A 145 34.28 -27.95 2.60
N THR A 146 34.62 -27.82 1.32
CA THR A 146 34.76 -28.95 0.40
C THR A 146 35.89 -29.89 0.82
N GLY A 147 36.96 -29.35 1.41
CA GLY A 147 38.07 -30.11 1.98
C GLY A 147 37.79 -30.69 3.38
N GLY A 148 36.58 -30.56 3.92
CA GLY A 148 36.20 -31.10 5.23
C GLY A 148 36.84 -30.39 6.44
N ARG A 149 37.52 -29.26 6.23
CA ARG A 149 38.21 -28.49 7.28
C ARG A 149 37.27 -27.59 8.06
N LYS A 150 36.16 -27.18 7.44
CA LYS A 150 35.09 -26.39 8.06
C LYS A 150 33.73 -26.99 7.70
N SER A 151 32.74 -26.81 8.57
CA SER A 151 31.35 -27.15 8.27
C SER A 151 30.55 -25.87 8.02
N PHE A 152 29.70 -25.88 6.99
CA PHE A 152 28.81 -24.76 6.69
C PHE A 152 27.48 -24.95 7.40
N ASN A 153 27.19 -24.10 8.38
CA ASN A 153 25.87 -24.04 9.00
C ASN A 153 25.41 -22.59 9.17
N PRO A 154 24.97 -21.92 8.08
CA PRO A 154 24.49 -20.55 8.15
C PRO A 154 23.09 -20.54 8.78
N LYS A 155 23.01 -20.68 10.11
CA LYS A 155 21.75 -20.41 10.80
C LYS A 155 21.47 -18.92 10.67
N THR A 156 20.48 -18.59 9.84
CA THR A 156 19.92 -17.24 9.87
C THR A 156 19.12 -17.14 11.17
N HIS A 157 19.61 -16.33 12.09
CA HIS A 157 18.90 -16.06 13.33
C HIS A 157 17.64 -15.27 13.01
N TYR A 158 16.49 -15.88 13.27
CA TYR A 158 15.21 -15.18 13.34
C TYR A 158 14.90 -14.94 14.81
N VAL A 159 14.20 -13.83 15.08
CA VAL A 159 13.68 -13.52 16.40
C VAL A 159 12.16 -13.63 16.36
N LYS A 160 11.59 -14.24 17.41
CA LYS A 160 10.15 -14.17 17.67
C LYS A 160 9.88 -12.89 18.44
N ILE A 161 8.87 -12.13 18.02
CA ILE A 161 8.40 -10.92 18.71
C ILE A 161 6.92 -11.11 19.00
N GLU A 162 6.49 -10.80 20.21
CA GLU A 162 5.09 -10.94 20.61
C GLU A 162 4.36 -9.59 20.53
N PRO A 163 3.17 -9.54 19.90
CA PRO A 163 2.35 -8.34 19.93
C PRO A 163 1.80 -8.12 21.35
N LYS A 164 1.68 -6.86 21.73
CA LYS A 164 1.02 -6.40 22.96
C LYS A 164 -0.38 -5.87 22.66
N SER A 165 -1.29 -6.07 23.59
CA SER A 165 -2.65 -5.53 23.56
C SER A 165 -2.73 -4.24 24.40
N PRO A 166 -3.51 -3.24 23.99
CA PRO A 166 -4.34 -3.21 22.78
C PRO A 166 -3.53 -3.01 21.48
N ILE A 167 -4.17 -3.27 20.33
CA ILE A 167 -3.61 -2.99 19.01
C ILE A 167 -4.22 -1.70 18.47
N ILE A 168 -3.39 -0.67 18.32
CA ILE A 168 -3.79 0.61 17.73
C ILE A 168 -3.49 0.56 16.24
N ALA A 169 -4.53 0.43 15.42
CA ALA A 169 -4.40 0.39 13.97
C ALA A 169 -4.45 1.80 13.38
N GLN A 170 -3.53 2.05 12.46
CA GLN A 170 -3.44 3.28 11.68
C GLN A 170 -3.43 2.94 10.21
N ILE A 171 -4.23 3.65 9.42
CA ILE A 171 -4.18 3.58 7.96
C ILE A 171 -3.74 4.95 7.49
N CYS A 172 -2.69 5.02 6.69
CA CYS A 172 -2.24 6.26 6.07
C CYS A 172 -2.01 6.08 4.59
N MET A 173 -2.32 7.11 3.81
CA MET A 173 -2.05 7.15 2.39
C MET A 173 -1.99 8.57 1.87
N PHE A 174 -1.48 8.67 0.66
CA PHE A 174 -1.35 9.91 -0.07
C PHE A 174 -1.99 9.72 -1.44
N THR A 175 -3.05 10.47 -1.73
CA THR A 175 -3.78 10.37 -2.99
C THR A 175 -3.25 11.39 -3.97
N ARG A 176 -2.50 10.93 -4.95
CA ARG A 176 -2.11 11.71 -6.12
C ARG A 176 -2.57 10.93 -7.35
N PRO A 177 -3.12 11.56 -8.39
CA PRO A 177 -3.33 10.89 -9.66
C PRO A 177 -2.05 10.95 -10.49
N GLU A 178 -1.69 9.83 -11.10
CA GLU A 178 -0.63 9.73 -12.10
C GLU A 178 -1.10 8.77 -13.20
N PRO A 179 -0.56 8.87 -14.43
CA PRO A 179 -0.91 7.94 -15.51
C PRO A 179 -0.63 6.47 -15.16
N GLN A 180 0.36 6.24 -14.29
CA GLN A 180 0.79 4.90 -13.85
C GLN A 180 1.54 4.96 -12.51
N TYR A 181 1.50 3.86 -11.77
CA TYR A 181 2.25 3.62 -10.54
C TYR A 181 2.99 2.28 -10.53
N LEU A 182 2.28 1.21 -10.88
CA LEU A 182 2.80 -0.17 -10.83
C LEU A 182 2.96 -0.77 -12.22
N PHE A 183 2.20 -0.28 -13.20
CA PHE A 183 2.16 -0.83 -14.56
C PHE A 183 2.71 0.18 -15.56
N PRO A 184 4.02 0.13 -15.90
CA PRO A 184 4.61 1.09 -16.83
C PRO A 184 3.88 1.16 -18.17
N ASN A 185 3.77 2.36 -18.74
CA ASN A 185 3.08 2.67 -19.99
C ASN A 185 1.57 2.38 -20.05
N SER A 186 0.96 1.84 -18.98
CA SER A 186 -0.50 1.62 -18.93
C SER A 186 -1.33 2.90 -19.10
N GLY A 187 -0.76 4.07 -18.80
CA GLY A 187 -1.42 5.36 -19.07
C GLY A 187 -1.58 5.69 -20.57
N LYS A 188 -0.86 4.99 -21.46
CA LYS A 188 -1.02 5.12 -22.92
C LYS A 188 -2.21 4.33 -23.45
N ASN A 189 -2.70 3.35 -22.68
CA ASN A 189 -3.85 2.55 -23.05
C ASN A 189 -5.15 3.40 -22.92
N PRO A 190 -5.88 3.66 -24.01
CA PRO A 190 -7.08 4.48 -23.97
C PRO A 190 -8.23 3.86 -23.17
N LEU A 191 -8.20 2.54 -22.92
CA LEU A 191 -9.19 1.84 -22.11
C LEU A 191 -8.92 1.98 -20.60
N LYS A 192 -7.75 2.47 -20.20
CA LYS A 192 -7.45 2.76 -18.80
C LYS A 192 -8.18 4.02 -18.35
N HIS A 193 -9.17 3.85 -17.48
CA HIS A 193 -9.85 4.99 -16.87
C HIS A 193 -9.00 5.61 -15.75
N GLN A 194 -8.34 6.73 -16.05
CA GLN A 194 -7.57 7.50 -15.08
C GLN A 194 -8.48 8.45 -14.28
N LEU A 195 -8.49 8.31 -12.96
CA LEU A 195 -9.24 9.21 -12.09
C LEU A 195 -8.57 10.58 -11.98
N SER A 196 -9.37 11.64 -11.99
CA SER A 196 -8.93 12.97 -11.57
C SER A 196 -8.55 12.96 -10.08
N GLY A 197 -7.75 13.94 -9.62
CA GLY A 197 -7.35 14.03 -8.22
C GLY A 197 -8.54 14.09 -7.25
N VAL A 198 -9.61 14.79 -7.62
CA VAL A 198 -10.84 14.88 -6.85
C VAL A 198 -11.57 13.52 -6.79
N SER A 199 -11.72 12.86 -7.94
CA SER A 199 -12.39 11.55 -8.01
C SER A 199 -11.60 10.48 -7.24
N LEU A 200 -10.27 10.50 -7.35
CA LEU A 200 -9.38 9.59 -6.63
C LEU A 200 -9.45 9.80 -5.11
N LEU A 201 -9.45 11.05 -4.66
CA LEU A 201 -9.61 11.38 -3.24
C LEU A 201 -10.93 10.84 -2.68
N ARG A 202 -12.06 11.12 -3.35
CA ARG A 202 -13.38 10.61 -2.95
C ARG A 202 -13.44 9.08 -2.97
N TRP A 203 -12.82 8.46 -3.97
CA TRP A 203 -12.78 7.01 -4.11
C TRP A 203 -12.09 6.35 -2.91
N TRP A 204 -10.94 6.89 -2.48
CA TRP A 204 -10.22 6.39 -1.31
C TRP A 204 -10.93 6.69 0.02
N ILE A 205 -11.48 7.90 0.19
CA ILE A 205 -12.27 8.25 1.39
C ILE A 205 -13.38 7.23 1.61
N ARG A 206 -14.14 6.90 0.55
CA ARG A 206 -15.22 5.91 0.63
C ARG A 206 -14.70 4.51 1.01
N ILE A 207 -13.62 4.04 0.39
CA ILE A 207 -13.05 2.73 0.71
C ILE A 207 -12.63 2.66 2.18
N ILE A 208 -11.98 3.70 2.69
CA ILE A 208 -11.48 3.73 4.06
C ILE A 208 -12.62 3.87 5.07
N ASP A 209 -13.63 4.70 4.78
CA ASP A 209 -14.82 4.85 5.61
C ASP A 209 -15.57 3.51 5.77
N GLU A 210 -15.82 2.82 4.65
CA GLU A 210 -16.46 1.50 4.65
C GLU A 210 -15.59 0.45 5.39
N LEU A 211 -14.29 0.39 5.09
CA LEU A 211 -13.36 -0.57 5.69
C LEU A 211 -13.31 -0.47 7.21
N VAL A 212 -13.14 0.75 7.72
CA VAL A 212 -12.99 1.01 9.15
C VAL A 212 -14.30 0.77 9.89
N THR A 213 -15.44 1.10 9.25
CA THR A 213 -16.77 0.79 9.78
C THR A 213 -17.00 -0.72 9.87
N GLU A 214 -16.66 -1.48 8.83
CA GLU A 214 -16.78 -2.94 8.82
C GLU A 214 -15.87 -3.62 9.85
N LEU A 215 -14.66 -3.10 10.04
CA LEU A 215 -13.70 -3.59 11.04
C LEU A 215 -14.02 -3.10 12.46
N LYS A 216 -15.07 -2.28 12.63
CA LYS A 216 -15.54 -1.79 13.93
C LYS A 216 -14.42 -1.20 14.80
N PHE A 217 -13.58 -0.34 14.21
CA PHE A 217 -12.57 0.37 15.00
C PHE A 217 -13.25 1.13 16.13
N HIS A 218 -12.74 0.97 17.35
CA HIS A 218 -13.28 1.63 18.54
C HIS A 218 -12.21 2.46 19.24
N GLY A 219 -12.56 3.05 20.39
CA GLY A 219 -11.62 3.86 21.17
C GLY A 219 -11.28 5.20 20.48
N ASN A 220 -12.24 6.12 20.47
CA ASN A 220 -12.10 7.48 19.91
C ASN A 220 -11.39 7.51 18.53
N THR A 221 -11.90 6.71 17.59
CA THR A 221 -11.35 6.57 16.24
C THR A 221 -11.30 7.91 15.53
N LYS A 222 -10.10 8.32 15.11
CA LYS A 222 -9.85 9.56 14.39
C LYS A 222 -9.90 9.32 12.90
N PHE A 223 -10.76 10.02 12.19
CA PHE A 223 -10.80 10.06 10.73
C PHE A 223 -10.33 11.43 10.25
N LYS A 224 -9.25 11.46 9.48
CA LYS A 224 -8.58 12.69 9.08
C LYS A 224 -8.33 12.73 7.59
N VAL A 225 -8.61 13.87 7.00
CA VAL A 225 -8.20 14.18 5.63
C VAL A 225 -7.70 15.61 5.53
N THR A 226 -6.63 15.81 4.77
CA THR A 226 -6.17 17.16 4.43
C THR A 226 -5.77 17.20 2.96
N ILE A 227 -5.92 18.37 2.34
CA ILE A 227 -5.49 18.65 0.98
C ILE A 227 -4.46 19.77 1.13
N PRO A 228 -3.14 19.48 1.02
CA PRO A 228 -2.11 20.50 1.23
C PRO A 228 -2.33 21.72 0.33
N GLY A 229 -2.39 22.91 0.94
CA GLY A 229 -2.62 24.18 0.24
C GLY A 229 -4.08 24.54 0.00
N ALA A 230 -5.05 23.69 0.36
CA ALA A 230 -6.47 24.01 0.25
C ALA A 230 -7.03 24.59 1.57
N GLU A 231 -7.99 25.49 1.43
CA GLU A 231 -8.75 26.04 2.55
C GLU A 231 -9.64 24.98 3.23
N LYS A 232 -9.74 25.05 4.57
CA LYS A 232 -10.54 24.09 5.37
C LYS A 232 -11.97 23.96 4.85
N SER A 233 -12.61 25.07 4.52
CA SER A 233 -14.00 25.11 3.99
C SER A 233 -14.17 24.35 2.68
N SER A 234 -13.13 24.27 1.85
CA SER A 234 -13.14 23.50 0.62
C SER A 234 -12.97 22.01 0.88
N ILE A 235 -12.17 21.65 1.88
CA ILE A 235 -11.94 20.24 2.27
C ILE A 235 -13.20 19.62 2.89
N LEU A 236 -13.96 20.41 3.67
CA LEU A 236 -15.22 19.97 4.28
C LEU A 236 -16.22 19.37 3.28
N LYS A 237 -16.18 19.80 2.01
CA LYS A 237 -17.06 19.30 0.94
C LYS A 237 -16.76 17.86 0.49
N TYR A 238 -15.63 17.30 0.90
CA TYR A 238 -15.23 15.92 0.58
C TYR A 238 -15.49 14.94 1.72
N LEU A 239 -15.89 15.43 2.90
CA LEU A 239 -16.11 14.58 4.06
C LEU A 239 -17.41 13.79 3.89
N PRO A 240 -17.40 12.47 4.12
CA PRO A 240 -18.56 11.63 3.89
C PRO A 240 -19.59 11.72 5.03
N ASN A 241 -19.17 12.07 6.24
CA ASN A 241 -19.99 12.19 7.43
C ASN A 241 -19.26 13.04 8.51
N ASP A 242 -19.92 13.22 9.65
CA ASP A 242 -19.46 14.03 10.79
C ASP A 242 -18.28 13.44 11.58
N LYS A 243 -17.97 12.15 11.40
CA LYS A 243 -16.80 11.52 12.03
C LYS A 243 -15.47 11.96 11.44
N TRP A 244 -15.50 12.43 10.18
CA TRP A 244 -14.31 12.90 9.49
C TRP A 244 -14.02 14.34 9.85
N GLU A 245 -12.74 14.63 10.04
CA GLU A 245 -12.26 15.97 10.34
C GLU A 245 -11.11 16.37 9.40
N VAL A 246 -10.97 17.67 9.18
CA VAL A 246 -9.85 18.21 8.42
C VAL A 246 -8.58 18.15 9.27
N GLY A 247 -7.51 17.55 8.73
CA GLY A 247 -6.20 17.46 9.39
C GLY A 247 -5.46 16.17 9.06
N ASP A 248 -4.58 15.75 9.97
CA ASP A 248 -3.80 14.51 9.89
C ASP A 248 -3.85 13.72 11.20
N ILE A 249 -3.42 12.47 11.17
CA ILE A 249 -3.32 11.59 12.36
C ILE A 249 -1.93 11.63 13.03
N PHE A 250 -1.01 12.45 12.51
CA PHE A 250 0.39 12.43 12.92
C PHE A 250 0.67 13.43 14.05
N SER A 251 -0.02 14.56 14.02
CA SER A 251 0.14 15.66 14.96
C SER A 251 -1.00 15.72 15.98
N SER A 252 -0.65 16.12 17.20
CA SER A 252 -1.63 16.45 18.24
C SER A 252 -1.79 17.96 18.37
N GLN A 253 -0.73 18.71 18.06
CA GLN A 253 -0.69 20.16 18.18
C GLN A 253 -0.01 20.79 16.96
N VAL A 254 -0.43 22.01 16.62
CA VAL A 254 0.11 22.78 15.48
C VAL A 254 1.58 23.17 15.68
N SER A 255 2.00 23.32 16.94
CA SER A 255 3.37 23.59 17.37
C SER A 255 4.27 22.36 17.32
N ASP A 256 3.74 21.16 17.09
CA ASP A 256 4.54 19.95 16.99
C ASP A 256 5.60 20.10 15.89
N MET A 257 6.82 19.65 16.19
CA MET A 257 7.91 19.66 15.22
C MET A 257 7.72 18.53 14.20
N ALA A 258 7.75 18.88 12.90
CA ALA A 258 7.41 17.93 11.84
C ALA A 258 8.31 16.69 11.84
N ILE A 259 9.61 16.86 12.16
CA ILE A 259 10.60 15.77 12.23
C ILE A 259 10.24 14.66 13.22
N TYR A 260 9.51 14.98 14.29
CA TYR A 260 9.13 14.02 15.34
C TYR A 260 7.70 13.51 15.22
N LYS A 261 6.99 13.83 14.12
CA LYS A 261 5.59 13.43 13.91
C LYS A 261 5.33 12.83 12.54
N ILE A 262 5.92 13.39 11.48
CA ILE A 262 5.69 12.93 10.11
C ILE A 262 6.42 11.60 9.89
N PRO A 263 5.71 10.54 9.44
CA PRO A 263 6.34 9.26 9.18
C PRO A 263 7.15 9.27 7.88
N LEU A 264 8.37 8.72 7.93
CA LEU A 264 9.24 8.43 6.81
C LEU A 264 8.81 7.13 6.14
N LEU A 265 8.01 7.25 5.09
CA LEU A 265 7.43 6.14 4.34
C LEU A 265 8.08 6.00 2.95
N PRO A 266 8.16 4.79 2.36
CA PRO A 266 8.81 4.57 1.07
C PRO A 266 8.08 5.28 -0.07
N ASP A 267 8.84 5.92 -0.96
CA ASP A 267 8.32 6.67 -2.12
C ASP A 267 7.23 7.72 -1.77
N ASP A 268 7.24 8.22 -0.53
CA ASP A 268 6.21 9.14 -0.03
C ASP A 268 6.66 10.61 -0.11
N PRO A 269 5.83 11.54 -0.62
CA PRO A 269 6.17 12.96 -0.73
C PRO A 269 6.50 13.64 0.60
N LYS A 270 5.85 13.22 1.71
CA LYS A 270 6.09 13.79 3.04
C LYS A 270 7.49 13.40 3.52
N GLY A 271 7.86 12.14 3.34
CA GLY A 271 9.19 11.63 3.68
C GLY A 271 10.29 12.34 2.89
N ARG A 272 10.12 12.45 1.57
CA ARG A 272 11.05 13.18 0.69
C ARG A 272 11.23 14.63 1.12
N PHE A 273 10.15 15.35 1.40
CA PHE A 273 10.24 16.73 1.85
C PHE A 273 10.89 16.84 3.23
N LEU A 274 10.63 15.90 4.15
CA LEU A 274 11.29 15.89 5.45
C LEU A 274 12.81 15.68 5.33
N GLU A 275 13.26 14.83 4.41
CA GLU A 275 14.69 14.67 4.10
C GLU A 275 15.31 15.97 3.56
N HIS A 276 14.60 16.71 2.70
CA HIS A 276 15.05 18.03 2.25
C HIS A 276 15.23 19.00 3.43
N LEU A 277 14.29 19.03 4.38
CA LEU A 277 14.42 19.86 5.59
C LEU A 277 15.63 19.48 6.45
N VAL A 278 16.00 18.20 6.49
CA VAL A 278 17.21 17.74 7.20
C VAL A 278 18.46 18.25 6.51
N VAL A 279 18.54 18.12 5.19
CA VAL A 279 19.68 18.61 4.39
C VAL A 279 19.85 20.12 4.51
N GLU A 280 18.74 20.86 4.53
CA GLU A 280 18.74 22.33 4.70
C GLU A 280 18.98 22.78 6.15
N GLY A 281 19.13 21.85 7.11
CA GLY A 281 19.32 22.18 8.53
C GLY A 281 18.07 22.74 9.24
N ARG A 282 16.88 22.66 8.59
CA ARG A 282 15.61 23.23 9.09
C ARG A 282 14.70 22.21 9.78
N ALA A 283 15.05 20.92 9.77
CA ALA A 283 14.20 19.87 10.35
C ALA A 283 13.81 20.11 11.82
N LYS A 284 14.70 20.73 12.62
CA LYS A 284 14.45 21.05 14.03
C LYS A 284 13.77 22.42 14.26
N SER A 285 13.46 23.17 13.20
CA SER A 285 12.78 24.49 13.28
C SER A 285 11.44 24.54 12.54
N THR A 286 11.10 23.50 11.76
CA THR A 286 9.86 23.44 10.99
C THR A 286 8.77 22.70 11.76
N ASN A 287 7.75 23.44 12.21
CA ASN A 287 6.53 22.87 12.81
C ASN A 287 5.59 22.27 11.74
N ILE A 288 4.57 21.55 12.17
CA ILE A 288 3.61 20.85 11.30
C ILE A 288 2.85 21.81 10.37
N GLN A 289 2.44 22.98 10.85
CA GLN A 289 1.74 23.97 10.02
C GLN A 289 2.61 24.43 8.86
N ARG A 290 3.85 24.83 9.18
CA ARG A 290 4.84 25.27 8.19
C ARG A 290 5.23 24.13 7.25
N PHE A 291 5.32 22.90 7.76
CA PHE A 291 5.57 21.71 6.95
C PHE A 291 4.49 21.54 5.87
N TRP A 292 3.21 21.55 6.24
CA TRP A 292 2.12 21.38 5.26
C TRP A 292 2.04 22.53 4.26
N LEU A 293 2.31 23.76 4.69
CA LEU A 293 2.35 24.94 3.83
C LEU A 293 3.52 24.88 2.82
N GLU A 294 4.72 24.52 3.26
CA GLU A 294 5.87 24.41 2.37
C GLU A 294 5.75 23.19 1.44
N LEU A 295 5.16 22.09 1.92
CA LEU A 295 4.91 20.89 1.13
C LEU A 295 3.97 21.19 -0.03
N SER A 296 2.87 21.94 0.20
CA SER A 296 1.92 22.31 -0.86
C SER A 296 2.56 23.19 -1.93
N ALA A 297 3.62 23.92 -1.60
CA ALA A 297 4.40 24.70 -2.53
C ALA A 297 5.45 23.87 -3.29
N ARG A 298 5.51 22.54 -3.17
CA ARG A 298 6.43 21.69 -3.97
C ARG A 298 5.80 21.31 -5.32
N GLN A 299 6.63 21.00 -6.31
CA GLN A 299 6.18 20.70 -7.68
C GLN A 299 5.12 19.60 -7.74
N GLU A 300 5.22 18.61 -6.86
CA GLU A 300 4.28 17.47 -6.73
C GLU A 300 2.84 17.90 -6.37
N PHE A 301 2.64 19.15 -5.99
CA PHE A 301 1.37 19.73 -5.54
C PHE A 301 0.98 21.00 -6.32
N ARG A 302 1.89 21.57 -7.12
CA ARG A 302 1.68 22.85 -7.82
C ARG A 302 0.80 22.78 -9.07
N LEU A 303 0.57 21.59 -9.63
CA LEU A 303 0.03 21.43 -10.99
C LEU A 303 -1.51 21.56 -11.09
N GLY A 304 -2.18 22.22 -10.14
CA GLY A 304 -3.65 22.33 -10.13
C GLY A 304 -4.38 21.01 -9.92
N ILE A 305 -3.64 19.95 -9.58
CA ILE A 305 -4.17 18.61 -9.31
C ILE A 305 -4.46 18.52 -7.81
N THR A 306 -5.67 18.06 -7.46
CA THR A 306 -6.01 17.78 -6.07
C THR A 306 -5.21 16.60 -5.55
N VAL A 307 -4.48 16.83 -4.46
CA VAL A 307 -3.67 15.83 -3.77
C VAL A 307 -4.11 15.78 -2.31
N GLY A 308 -4.38 14.58 -1.81
CA GLY A 308 -4.94 14.38 -0.47
C GLY A 308 -4.04 13.53 0.42
N VAL A 309 -4.12 13.78 1.72
CA VAL A 309 -3.55 12.92 2.75
C VAL A 309 -4.70 12.38 3.57
N ILE A 310 -4.86 11.06 3.60
CA ILE A 310 -5.90 10.37 4.36
C ILE A 310 -5.22 9.63 5.51
N GLY A 311 -5.78 9.78 6.71
CA GLY A 311 -5.32 9.09 7.90
C GLY A 311 -6.51 8.62 8.73
N VAL A 312 -6.47 7.37 9.18
CA VAL A 312 -7.39 6.87 10.22
C VAL A 312 -6.56 6.24 11.33
N SER A 313 -6.97 6.45 12.58
CA SER A 313 -6.33 5.86 13.76
C SER A 313 -7.41 5.44 14.74
N GLY A 314 -7.37 4.19 15.21
CA GLY A 314 -8.29 3.69 16.24
C GLY A 314 -7.79 2.39 16.84
N GLU A 315 -8.43 1.95 17.91
CA GLU A 315 -8.18 0.63 18.46
C GLU A 315 -8.83 -0.40 17.54
N LEU A 316 -8.03 -1.35 17.07
CA LEU A 316 -8.53 -2.49 16.33
C LEU A 316 -9.13 -3.43 17.37
N GLY A 317 -10.46 -3.49 17.44
CA GLY A 317 -11.11 -4.50 18.27
C GLY A 317 -10.63 -5.87 17.85
N VAL A 318 -10.23 -6.68 18.83
CA VAL A 318 -9.64 -8.01 18.64
C VAL A 318 -10.45 -8.72 17.56
N PRO A 319 -9.95 -8.80 16.31
CA PRO A 319 -10.55 -9.71 15.37
C PRO A 319 -10.34 -11.09 16.02
N ALA A 320 -11.31 -11.98 15.94
CA ALA A 320 -10.95 -13.39 15.93
C ALA A 320 -9.90 -13.53 14.83
N PHE A 321 -8.63 -13.65 15.21
CA PHE A 321 -7.45 -13.78 14.34
C PHE A 321 -7.42 -15.18 13.69
N GLU A 322 -8.58 -15.84 13.59
CA GLU A 322 -8.68 -17.29 13.57
C GLU A 322 -8.71 -17.92 12.18
N ASP A 323 -8.82 -17.13 11.10
CA ASP A 323 -9.10 -17.73 9.78
C ASP A 323 -7.94 -17.69 8.78
N ALA A 324 -6.94 -16.80 8.94
CA ALA A 324 -5.86 -16.64 7.96
C ALA A 324 -4.52 -17.22 8.47
N THR A 325 -4.19 -18.42 8.00
CA THR A 325 -2.94 -19.13 8.29
C THR A 325 -1.77 -18.50 7.53
N TYR A 326 -0.80 -17.95 8.27
CA TYR A 326 0.42 -17.38 7.70
C TYR A 326 1.30 -18.42 6.97
N GLU A 327 1.11 -19.71 7.25
CA GLU A 327 1.82 -20.81 6.60
C GLU A 327 1.49 -20.96 5.11
N GLU A 328 0.32 -20.49 4.67
CA GLU A 328 -0.07 -20.45 3.25
C GLU A 328 0.52 -19.24 2.52
N MET A 329 1.07 -18.26 3.24
CA MET A 329 1.60 -17.04 2.62
C MET A 329 2.96 -17.26 1.96
N VAL A 330 3.10 -16.70 0.76
CA VAL A 330 4.37 -16.75 0.03
C VAL A 330 5.28 -15.63 0.52
N VAL A 331 6.19 -15.99 1.44
CA VAL A 331 7.14 -15.05 2.05
C VAL A 331 8.52 -15.17 1.40
N PHE A 332 9.06 -14.04 0.94
CA PHE A 332 10.38 -13.98 0.31
C PHE A 332 11.34 -13.03 1.01
N ARG A 333 12.63 -13.41 1.03
CA ARG A 333 13.71 -12.46 1.35
C ARG A 333 13.75 -11.33 0.32
N LYS A 334 14.24 -10.16 0.73
CA LYS A 334 14.27 -8.91 -0.06
C LYS A 334 14.69 -9.11 -1.53
N LYS A 335 15.80 -9.80 -1.80
CA LYS A 335 16.28 -9.99 -3.19
C LYS A 335 15.28 -10.76 -4.06
N LYS A 336 14.72 -11.85 -3.54
CA LYS A 336 13.74 -12.70 -4.26
C LYS A 336 12.40 -11.98 -4.40
N PHE A 337 11.95 -11.28 -3.36
CA PHE A 337 10.76 -10.42 -3.37
C PHE A 337 10.85 -9.35 -4.48
N LEU A 338 11.96 -8.59 -4.50
CA LEU A 338 12.17 -7.54 -5.49
C LEU A 338 12.29 -8.09 -6.92
N LYS A 339 12.95 -9.25 -7.09
CA LYS A 339 13.04 -9.92 -8.39
C LYS A 339 11.65 -10.28 -8.91
N LEU A 340 10.78 -10.87 -8.08
CA LEU A 340 9.42 -11.21 -8.50
C LEU A 340 8.62 -9.95 -8.82
N LYS A 341 8.64 -8.96 -7.93
CA LYS A 341 7.95 -7.68 -8.15
C LYS A 341 8.35 -7.04 -9.48
N LEU A 342 9.63 -7.13 -9.85
CA LEU A 342 10.15 -6.57 -11.10
C LEU A 342 9.55 -7.24 -12.35
N PHE A 343 9.17 -8.52 -12.31
CA PHE A 343 8.47 -9.14 -13.44
C PHE A 343 7.13 -8.45 -13.73
N VAL A 344 6.48 -7.85 -12.73
CA VAL A 344 5.27 -7.06 -12.95
C VAL A 344 5.64 -5.61 -13.23
N THR A 345 6.42 -4.97 -12.36
CA THR A 345 6.65 -3.51 -12.47
C THR A 345 7.67 -3.10 -13.53
N GLY A 346 8.31 -4.06 -14.19
CA GLY A 346 9.32 -3.85 -15.23
C GLY A 346 8.82 -4.13 -16.65
N GLU A 347 7.56 -4.53 -16.81
CA GLU A 347 6.93 -4.76 -18.12
C GLU A 347 6.39 -3.49 -18.77
N ASP A 348 6.11 -3.61 -20.07
CA ASP A 348 5.36 -2.62 -20.84
C ASP A 348 3.87 -3.01 -20.88
N TYR A 349 3.02 -2.12 -20.38
CA TYR A 349 1.56 -2.28 -20.38
C TYR A 349 0.89 -1.37 -21.41
N SER A 350 1.60 -1.03 -22.49
CA SER A 350 1.03 -0.29 -23.62
C SER A 350 0.04 -1.14 -24.43
N SER A 351 0.27 -2.45 -24.53
CA SER A 351 -0.59 -3.42 -25.19
C SER A 351 -0.61 -4.77 -24.46
N VAL A 352 -1.52 -5.69 -24.86
CA VAL A 352 -1.65 -7.02 -24.24
C VAL A 352 -0.54 -7.97 -24.68
N GLU A 353 -0.06 -7.83 -25.92
CA GLU A 353 0.94 -8.70 -26.54
C GLU A 353 2.32 -8.62 -25.88
N GLU A 354 2.60 -7.52 -25.19
CA GLU A 354 3.88 -7.27 -24.50
C GLU A 354 3.93 -7.90 -23.09
N ILE A 355 2.80 -8.41 -22.58
CA ILE A 355 2.69 -8.92 -21.21
C ILE A 355 3.02 -10.41 -21.16
N ASN A 356 4.07 -10.76 -20.41
CA ASN A 356 4.49 -12.14 -20.19
C ASN A 356 4.62 -12.49 -18.69
N SER A 357 4.36 -11.54 -17.79
CA SER A 357 4.67 -11.60 -16.37
C SER A 357 4.05 -12.80 -15.69
N PHE A 358 2.82 -13.16 -16.07
CA PHE A 358 2.16 -14.33 -15.52
C PHE A 358 2.95 -15.62 -15.76
N ASP A 359 3.31 -15.88 -17.03
CA ASP A 359 4.02 -17.10 -17.42
C ASP A 359 5.49 -17.05 -16.96
N ASP A 360 6.14 -15.89 -17.04
CA ASP A 360 7.52 -15.70 -16.57
C ASP A 360 7.66 -15.91 -15.05
N ILE A 361 6.71 -15.40 -14.27
CA ILE A 361 6.69 -15.61 -12.82
C ILE A 361 6.50 -17.09 -12.51
N LYS A 362 5.59 -17.78 -13.21
CA LYS A 362 5.40 -19.23 -13.04
C LYS A 362 6.65 -20.02 -13.39
N ASN A 363 7.30 -19.68 -14.49
CA ASN A 363 8.53 -20.35 -14.94
C ASN A 363 9.68 -20.18 -13.92
N VAL A 364 9.83 -18.99 -13.33
CA VAL A 364 10.98 -18.67 -12.45
C VAL A 364 10.71 -19.01 -10.97
N PHE A 365 9.47 -18.89 -10.51
CA PHE A 365 9.11 -19.02 -9.10
C PHE A 365 8.20 -20.22 -8.79
N GLY A 366 7.66 -20.88 -9.82
CA GLY A 366 6.72 -22.00 -9.71
C GLY A 366 5.28 -21.54 -9.52
N ASP A 367 4.34 -22.46 -9.76
CA ASP A 367 2.89 -22.16 -9.69
C ASP A 367 2.40 -21.75 -8.29
N LYS A 368 3.11 -22.14 -7.23
CA LYS A 368 2.72 -21.89 -5.83
C LYS A 368 2.63 -20.41 -5.45
N VAL A 369 3.16 -19.50 -6.28
CA VAL A 369 3.05 -18.05 -6.05
C VAL A 369 1.70 -17.48 -6.47
N PHE A 370 0.94 -18.24 -7.26
CA PHE A 370 -0.41 -17.91 -7.68
C PHE A 370 -1.43 -18.80 -6.98
N SER A 371 -2.58 -18.22 -6.66
CA SER A 371 -3.76 -18.95 -6.25
C SER A 371 -4.94 -18.62 -7.17
N SER A 372 -5.57 -19.66 -7.71
CA SER A 372 -6.72 -19.52 -8.59
C SER A 372 -7.99 -19.34 -7.77
N VAL A 373 -8.90 -18.48 -8.24
CA VAL A 373 -10.22 -18.28 -7.63
C VAL A 373 -11.27 -18.05 -8.72
N VAL A 374 -12.48 -18.57 -8.52
CA VAL A 374 -13.66 -18.25 -9.35
C VAL A 374 -14.59 -17.42 -8.50
N GLY A 375 -14.94 -16.21 -8.96
CA GLY A 375 -15.80 -15.32 -8.19
C GLY A 375 -17.19 -15.90 -7.98
N SER A 376 -17.86 -15.47 -6.90
CA SER A 376 -19.23 -15.87 -6.56
C SER A 376 -20.19 -14.70 -6.37
N MET A 377 -19.72 -13.45 -6.56
CA MET A 377 -20.57 -12.27 -6.40
C MET A 377 -21.57 -12.15 -7.54
N GLU A 378 -22.85 -12.39 -7.23
CA GLU A 378 -23.95 -12.01 -8.09
C GLU A 378 -24.08 -10.49 -8.13
N ILE A 379 -24.26 -9.96 -9.33
CA ILE A 379 -24.48 -8.54 -9.51
C ILE A 379 -25.91 -8.40 -9.96
N SER A 380 -26.72 -7.73 -9.12
CA SER A 380 -28.05 -7.31 -9.50
C SER A 380 -27.91 -6.41 -10.73
N ILE A 381 -28.20 -6.97 -11.91
CA ILE A 381 -28.38 -6.18 -13.12
C ILE A 381 -29.62 -5.34 -12.84
N LYS A 382 -29.45 -4.10 -12.38
CA LYS A 382 -30.51 -3.12 -12.54
C LYS A 382 -30.73 -3.02 -14.04
N GLN A 383 -31.84 -3.59 -14.52
CA GLN A 383 -32.32 -3.35 -15.87
C GLN A 383 -32.30 -1.82 -16.06
N GLN A 384 -31.43 -1.35 -16.95
CA GLN A 384 -31.54 0.01 -17.45
C GLN A 384 -32.84 0.06 -18.23
N GLY A 385 -33.93 0.43 -17.56
CA GLY A 385 -35.11 0.93 -18.23
C GLY A 385 -34.65 2.09 -19.10
N ALA A 386 -34.87 1.99 -20.40
CA ALA A 386 -34.56 3.02 -21.37
C ALA A 386 -35.27 4.33 -20.99
N SER A 387 -34.59 5.19 -20.23
CA SER A 387 -34.98 6.57 -20.04
C SER A 387 -34.50 7.36 -21.26
N ASN A 388 -35.37 7.47 -22.28
CA ASN A 388 -35.24 8.43 -23.37
C ASN A 388 -35.33 9.87 -22.83
N ARG A 389 -34.29 10.34 -22.14
CA ARG A 389 -34.06 11.76 -21.90
C ARG A 389 -32.79 12.14 -22.62
N ALA A 390 -32.96 12.87 -23.71
CA ALA A 390 -31.86 13.54 -24.40
C ALA A 390 -31.03 14.34 -23.39
N PRO A 391 -29.69 14.36 -23.52
CA PRO A 391 -28.84 15.14 -22.65
C PRO A 391 -29.24 16.63 -22.76
N PRO A 392 -29.27 17.39 -21.66
CA PRO A 392 -29.51 18.82 -21.73
C PRO A 392 -28.38 19.47 -22.54
N LEU A 393 -28.75 20.30 -23.51
CA LEU A 393 -27.82 21.16 -24.24
C LEU A 393 -27.07 22.03 -23.24
N VAL A 394 -25.78 21.76 -23.07
CA VAL A 394 -24.86 22.63 -22.34
C VAL A 394 -24.53 23.79 -23.28
N ASN A 395 -24.91 25.01 -22.89
CA ASN A 395 -24.53 26.21 -23.62
C ASN A 395 -23.04 26.48 -23.41
N ASP A 396 -22.21 26.01 -24.34
CA ASP A 396 -20.81 26.38 -24.38
C ASP A 396 -20.66 27.81 -24.95
N LEU A 397 -19.88 28.64 -24.23
CA LEU A 397 -19.57 30.04 -24.54
C LEU A 397 -18.89 30.26 -25.91
N THR A 398 -18.49 29.19 -26.60
CA THR A 398 -17.93 29.20 -27.96
C THR A 398 -18.96 29.49 -29.05
N SER A 399 -20.26 29.43 -28.74
CA SER A 399 -21.35 29.69 -29.70
C SER A 399 -21.74 31.17 -29.89
N MET A 400 -21.15 32.11 -29.12
CA MET A 400 -21.53 33.54 -29.12
C MET A 400 -20.69 34.46 -30.02
N ILE A 401 -19.80 33.95 -30.88
CA ILE A 401 -19.08 34.82 -31.84
C ILE A 401 -19.64 34.58 -33.26
N ARG A 402 -20.73 35.27 -33.59
CA ARG A 402 -21.09 35.51 -34.99
C ARG A 402 -20.36 36.76 -35.47
N ARG A 403 -19.27 36.59 -36.23
CA ARG A 403 -18.70 37.67 -37.06
C ARG A 403 -19.75 38.06 -38.10
N ARG A 404 -20.27 39.29 -38.02
CA ARG A 404 -21.02 39.91 -39.13
C ARG A 404 -20.04 40.18 -40.28
N LYS A 405 -20.47 39.87 -41.49
CA LYS A 405 -19.83 40.31 -42.74
C LYS A 405 -19.85 41.82 -42.85
#